data_AF-A0AAP0KZ59-F1
#
_entry.id   AF-A0AAP0KZ59-F1
#
_cell.length_a   1.000
_cell.length_b   1.000
_cell.length_c   1.000
_cell.angle_alpha   90.00
_cell.angle_beta   90.00
_cell.angle_gamma   90.00
#
_symmetry.space_group_name_H-M   'P 1'
#
loop_
_entity.id
_entity.type
_entity.pdbx_description
1 polymer ?
#
loop_
_entity_poly.entity_id
_entity_poly.type
_entity_poly.pdbx_seq_one_letter_code
_entity_poly.pdbx_strand_id
1 'polypeptide(L)'
;MESIVSLGVSAAKILVEDISHEYRRKRREEVDVARIRIDTYIRSSLRTAFAQRMEKTDSSRRTSRNQPKSLPLLSILAKDIGELAVNEKEIFSPILKRWHPLAAGVAVATLHTCYGNELKQFISGLSELTPDAVHVLRAADKLEKDLVQIAVEDSVDSDDGGKGIIREMPPYEAETAIANMVKMWVKTRVDRNLQQEIWNPQANKEKLAPSAVEVLPILDETLDSYFQLPIPMHPACLPDLMTGLDKCLLHYISKTNVYCTLED
;
A
#
# COMPACT_ATOMS: atom_id res chain seq x y z
N MET A 1 9.98 0.89 32.62
CA MET A 1 10.15 -0.02 31.47
C MET A 1 11.48 -0.77 31.55
N GLU A 2 12.61 -0.08 31.70
CA GLU A 2 13.95 -0.70 31.74
C GLU A 2 14.08 -1.84 32.76
N SER A 3 13.59 -1.66 33.99
CA SER A 3 13.60 -2.70 35.03
C SER A 3 12.78 -3.94 34.66
N ILE A 4 11.67 -3.77 33.92
CA ILE A 4 10.81 -4.87 33.47
C ILE A 4 11.51 -5.65 32.35
N VAL A 5 12.13 -4.94 31.40
CA VAL A 5 12.91 -5.56 30.30
C VAL A 5 14.10 -6.32 30.88
N SER A 6 14.83 -5.73 31.83
CA SER A 6 15.95 -6.37 32.51
C SER A 6 15.53 -7.65 33.25
N LEU A 7 14.39 -7.60 33.96
CA LEU A 7 13.84 -8.78 34.65
C LEU A 7 13.42 -9.86 33.64
N GLY A 8 12.73 -9.47 32.56
CA GLY A 8 12.29 -10.40 31.51
C GLY A 8 13.46 -11.08 30.78
N VAL A 9 14.52 -10.33 30.48
CA VAL A 9 15.76 -10.87 29.91
C VAL A 9 16.44 -11.82 30.89
N SER A 10 16.51 -11.45 32.19
CA SER A 10 17.14 -12.30 33.21
C SER A 10 16.39 -13.61 33.42
N ALA A 11 15.06 -13.57 33.46
CA ALA A 11 14.22 -14.77 33.54
C ALA A 11 14.37 -15.66 32.29
N ALA A 12 14.40 -15.06 31.10
CA ALA A 12 14.63 -15.82 29.86
C ALA A 12 16.01 -16.48 29.83
N LYS A 13 17.05 -15.81 30.34
CA LYS A 13 18.39 -16.38 30.48
C LYS A 13 18.39 -17.61 31.39
N ILE A 14 17.77 -17.52 32.57
CA ILE A 14 17.67 -18.65 33.51
C ILE A 14 16.96 -19.85 32.85
N LEU A 15 15.85 -19.60 32.15
CA LEU A 15 15.10 -20.67 31.46
C LEU A 15 15.92 -21.35 30.35
N VAL A 16 16.80 -20.62 29.66
CA VAL A 16 17.68 -21.20 28.64
C VAL A 16 18.86 -21.92 29.28
N GLU A 17 19.43 -21.40 30.37
CA GLU A 17 20.51 -22.08 31.11
C GLU A 17 20.05 -23.42 31.70
N ASP A 18 18.80 -23.54 32.16
CA ASP A 18 18.21 -24.79 32.64
C ASP A 18 18.08 -25.86 31.53
N ILE A 19 17.93 -25.44 30.26
CA ILE A 19 17.86 -26.34 29.09
C ILE A 19 19.27 -26.63 28.53
N SER A 20 20.21 -25.68 28.63
CA SER A 20 21.54 -25.75 28.01
C SER A 20 22.64 -26.40 28.88
N HIS A 21 22.28 -27.08 29.98
CA HIS A 21 23.23 -27.76 30.87
C HIS A 21 24.15 -28.80 30.18
N GLU A 22 23.99 -29.06 28.88
CA GLU A 22 24.78 -30.03 28.13
C GLU A 22 25.98 -29.49 27.32
N TYR A 23 26.07 -28.20 26.92
CA TYR A 23 27.24 -27.72 26.15
C TYR A 23 27.63 -26.26 26.43
N ARG A 24 28.90 -26.05 26.80
CA ARG A 24 29.50 -24.74 27.14
C ARG A 24 29.73 -23.85 25.90
N ARG A 25 28.88 -22.83 25.71
CA ARG A 25 29.17 -21.63 24.87
C ARG A 25 28.59 -20.30 25.41
N LYS A 26 28.59 -20.13 26.74
CA LYS A 26 27.92 -19.06 27.50
C LYS A 26 27.89 -17.63 26.91
N ARG A 27 29.01 -17.00 26.57
CA ARG A 27 29.01 -15.54 26.31
C ARG A 27 28.31 -15.12 25.01
N ARG A 28 28.42 -15.89 23.92
CA ARG A 28 27.77 -15.55 22.64
C ARG A 28 26.27 -15.86 22.69
N GLU A 29 25.89 -16.95 23.36
CA GLU A 29 24.50 -17.34 23.59
C GLU A 29 23.77 -16.34 24.51
N GLU A 30 24.40 -15.82 25.57
CA GLU A 30 23.76 -14.88 26.49
C GLU A 30 23.30 -13.57 25.83
N VAL A 31 24.09 -13.04 24.89
CA VAL A 31 23.74 -11.84 24.11
C VAL A 31 22.66 -12.16 23.08
N ASP A 32 22.71 -13.36 22.49
CA ASP A 32 21.73 -13.82 21.50
C ASP A 32 20.36 -14.06 22.13
N VAL A 33 20.30 -14.69 23.32
CA VAL A 33 19.04 -14.92 24.06
C VAL A 33 18.36 -13.59 24.43
N ALA A 34 19.13 -12.61 24.93
CA ALA A 34 18.59 -11.30 25.26
C ALA A 34 18.05 -10.58 24.02
N ARG A 35 18.82 -10.66 22.91
CA ARG A 35 18.46 -10.06 21.62
C ARG A 35 17.17 -10.68 21.06
N ILE A 36 17.10 -12.00 20.93
CA ILE A 36 15.94 -12.75 20.43
C ILE A 36 14.70 -12.47 21.28
N ARG A 37 14.86 -12.39 22.60
CA ARG A 37 13.73 -12.15 23.49
C ARG A 37 13.16 -10.75 23.34
N ILE A 38 14.03 -9.74 23.26
CA ILE A 38 13.60 -8.35 23.07
C ILE A 38 13.00 -8.14 21.70
N ASP A 39 13.60 -8.72 20.67
CA ASP A 39 13.03 -8.77 19.32
C ASP A 39 11.59 -9.33 19.34
N THR A 40 11.36 -10.44 20.04
CA THR A 40 10.01 -11.00 20.23
C THR A 40 9.05 -10.03 20.94
N TYR A 41 9.53 -9.33 21.98
CA TYR A 41 8.73 -8.37 22.74
C TYR A 41 8.37 -7.12 21.92
N ILE A 42 9.31 -6.59 21.14
CA ILE A 42 9.08 -5.48 20.20
C ILE A 42 8.00 -5.89 19.21
N ARG A 43 8.19 -7.02 18.52
CA ARG A 43 7.21 -7.47 17.51
C ARG A 43 5.81 -7.71 18.10
N SER A 44 5.73 -8.33 19.28
CA SER A 44 4.45 -8.63 19.93
C SER A 44 3.74 -7.35 20.38
N SER A 45 4.46 -6.45 21.05
CA SER A 45 3.88 -5.19 21.53
C SER A 45 3.40 -4.29 20.39
N LEU A 46 4.15 -4.19 19.30
CA LEU A 46 3.74 -3.38 18.14
C LEU A 46 2.57 -3.98 17.36
N ARG A 47 2.46 -5.32 17.27
CA ARG A 47 1.26 -5.96 16.71
C ARG A 47 0.02 -5.62 17.54
N THR A 48 0.14 -5.66 18.87
CA THR A 48 -0.95 -5.26 19.77
C THR A 48 -1.28 -3.78 19.64
N ALA A 49 -0.27 -2.90 19.61
CA ALA A 49 -0.47 -1.46 19.44
C ALA A 49 -1.12 -1.13 18.09
N PHE A 50 -0.73 -1.83 17.02
CA PHE A 50 -1.35 -1.71 15.70
C PHE A 50 -2.83 -2.09 15.75
N ALA A 51 -3.18 -3.23 16.37
CA ALA A 51 -4.56 -3.66 16.51
C ALA A 51 -5.41 -2.62 17.29
N GLN A 52 -4.86 -2.08 18.38
CA GLN A 52 -5.53 -1.01 19.15
C GLN A 52 -5.74 0.27 18.33
N ARG A 53 -4.76 0.67 17.51
CA ARG A 53 -4.88 1.82 16.61
C ARG A 53 -5.94 1.58 15.53
N MET A 54 -6.01 0.37 14.99
CA MET A 54 -7.06 -0.02 14.03
C MET A 54 -8.45 0.13 14.64
N GLU A 55 -8.70 -0.50 15.80
CA GLU A 55 -10.00 -0.45 16.49
C GLU A 55 -10.42 0.98 16.87
N LYS A 56 -9.46 1.79 17.33
CA LYS A 56 -9.68 3.21 17.65
C LYS A 56 -10.05 4.02 16.40
N THR A 57 -9.35 3.78 15.29
CA THR A 57 -9.62 4.48 14.02
C THR A 57 -11.00 4.09 13.49
N ASP A 58 -11.34 2.80 13.57
CA ASP A 58 -12.65 2.27 13.16
C ASP A 58 -13.80 2.83 13.98
N SER A 59 -13.66 2.85 15.31
CA SER A 59 -14.67 3.42 16.20
C SER A 59 -14.87 4.92 15.96
N SER A 60 -13.77 5.68 15.82
CA SER A 60 -13.82 7.10 15.47
C SER A 60 -14.58 7.34 14.17
N ARG A 61 -14.27 6.56 13.11
CA ARG A 61 -14.96 6.67 11.82
C ARG A 61 -16.45 6.36 11.92
N ARG A 62 -16.83 5.34 12.69
CA ARG A 62 -18.25 4.98 12.91
C ARG A 62 -19.02 6.11 13.60
N THR A 63 -18.38 6.83 14.52
CA THR A 63 -18.99 8.00 15.18
C THR A 63 -19.07 9.24 14.29
N SER A 64 -18.16 9.39 13.32
CA SER A 64 -18.09 10.55 12.42
C SER A 64 -18.84 10.37 11.09
N ARG A 65 -19.61 9.28 10.94
CA ARG A 65 -20.27 8.85 9.68
C ARG A 65 -21.22 9.89 9.05
N ASN A 66 -21.58 10.94 9.80
CA ASN A 66 -22.42 12.05 9.33
C ASN A 66 -21.63 13.20 8.67
N GLN A 67 -20.30 13.09 8.50
CA GLN A 67 -19.51 14.12 7.81
C GLN A 67 -19.12 13.71 6.38
N PRO A 68 -19.46 14.52 5.36
CA PRO A 68 -19.21 14.20 3.94
C PRO A 68 -17.73 14.32 3.50
N LYS A 69 -16.78 14.54 4.42
CA LYS A 69 -15.33 14.74 4.12
C LYS A 69 -14.40 13.88 4.98
N SER A 70 -14.85 12.72 5.48
CA SER A 70 -13.96 11.84 6.25
C SER A 70 -12.93 11.17 5.35
N LEU A 71 -11.64 11.29 5.67
CA LEU A 71 -10.58 10.55 5.00
C LEU A 71 -10.82 9.02 5.09
N PRO A 72 -10.34 8.25 4.11
CA PRO A 72 -10.42 6.79 4.17
C PRO A 72 -9.75 6.22 5.42
N LEU A 73 -10.32 5.14 5.97
CA LEU A 73 -9.84 4.51 7.21
C LEU A 73 -8.33 4.22 7.17
N LEU A 74 -7.87 3.57 6.09
CA LEU A 74 -6.46 3.21 5.93
C LEU A 74 -5.53 4.39 5.73
N SER A 75 -6.03 5.54 5.25
CA SER A 75 -5.24 6.77 5.20
C SER A 75 -5.01 7.35 6.59
N ILE A 76 -6.05 7.32 7.44
CA ILE A 76 -5.94 7.76 8.84
C ILE A 76 -5.02 6.81 9.60
N LEU A 77 -5.22 5.49 9.43
CA LEU A 77 -4.37 4.48 10.03
C LEU A 77 -2.90 4.66 9.62
N ALA A 78 -2.61 4.92 8.34
CA ALA A 78 -1.23 5.14 7.89
C ALA A 78 -0.55 6.27 8.67
N LYS A 79 -1.26 7.37 8.91
CA LYS A 79 -0.77 8.48 9.71
C LYS A 79 -0.53 8.08 11.16
N ASP A 80 -1.50 7.42 11.79
CA ASP A 80 -1.41 6.94 13.18
C ASP A 80 -0.25 5.96 13.38
N ILE A 81 0.03 5.10 12.40
CA ILE A 81 1.15 4.16 12.42
C ILE A 81 2.49 4.88 12.19
N GLY A 82 2.53 5.90 11.33
CA GLY A 82 3.71 6.77 11.19
C GLY A 82 4.06 7.47 12.51
N GLU A 83 3.06 8.03 13.19
CA GLU A 83 3.24 8.62 14.52
C GLU A 83 3.70 7.57 15.56
N LEU A 84 3.15 6.36 15.52
CA LEU A 84 3.57 5.26 16.40
C LEU A 84 5.04 4.89 16.15
N ALA A 85 5.48 4.82 14.88
CA ALA A 85 6.85 4.51 14.52
C ALA A 85 7.84 5.56 15.01
N VAL A 86 7.50 6.86 14.89
CA VAL A 86 8.31 7.95 15.42
C VAL A 86 8.43 7.85 16.95
N ASN A 87 7.31 7.64 17.64
CA ASN A 87 7.32 7.48 19.10
C ASN A 87 8.18 6.28 19.55
N GLU A 88 8.08 5.14 18.85
CA GLU A 88 8.89 3.95 19.12
C GLU A 88 10.39 4.20 18.92
N LYS A 89 10.74 4.92 17.85
CA LYS A 89 12.11 5.34 17.55
C LYS A 89 12.67 6.31 18.60
N GLU A 90 11.89 7.28 19.05
CA GLU A 90 12.37 8.35 19.93
C GLU A 90 12.40 7.93 21.41
N ILE A 91 11.41 7.14 21.85
CA ILE A 91 11.23 6.84 23.28
C ILE A 91 11.83 5.47 23.63
N PHE A 92 11.48 4.43 22.89
CA PHE A 92 11.77 3.05 23.31
C PHE A 92 13.05 2.51 22.70
N SER A 93 13.34 2.84 21.45
CA SER A 93 14.52 2.35 20.75
C SER A 93 15.84 2.70 21.46
N PRO A 94 16.05 3.92 22.02
CA PRO A 94 17.28 4.25 22.75
C PRO A 94 17.47 3.40 24.02
N ILE A 95 16.37 2.98 24.66
CA ILE A 95 16.39 2.13 25.85
C ILE A 95 16.75 0.69 25.43
N LEU A 96 16.11 0.20 24.37
CA LEU A 96 16.25 -1.18 23.89
C LEU A 96 17.57 -1.45 23.17
N LYS A 97 18.24 -0.42 22.64
CA LYS A 97 19.55 -0.51 21.98
C LYS A 97 20.64 -1.19 22.81
N ARG A 98 20.53 -1.17 24.14
CA ARG A 98 21.45 -1.87 25.06
C ARG A 98 21.46 -3.39 24.89
N TRP A 99 20.39 -3.95 24.33
CA TRP A 99 20.23 -5.38 24.14
C TRP A 99 19.92 -5.78 22.70
N HIS A 100 19.34 -4.87 21.90
CA HIS A 100 19.05 -5.10 20.50
C HIS A 100 19.52 -3.91 19.65
N PRO A 101 20.61 -4.04 18.87
CA PRO A 101 21.22 -2.90 18.17
C PRO A 101 20.29 -2.28 17.11
N LEU A 102 19.38 -3.09 16.54
CA LEU A 102 18.42 -2.67 15.51
C LEU A 102 16.98 -2.59 16.05
N ALA A 103 16.79 -2.08 17.27
CA ALA A 103 15.48 -2.07 17.93
C ALA A 103 14.43 -1.28 17.14
N ALA A 104 14.78 -0.12 16.58
CA ALA A 104 13.87 0.68 15.77
C ALA A 104 13.59 0.00 14.42
N GLY A 105 14.61 -0.63 13.83
CA GLY A 105 14.47 -1.40 12.59
C GLY A 105 13.47 -2.55 12.72
N VAL A 106 13.57 -3.36 13.77
CA VAL A 106 12.61 -4.45 14.05
C VAL A 106 11.20 -3.91 14.27
N ALA A 107 11.10 -2.76 14.94
CA ALA A 107 9.84 -2.11 15.18
C ALA A 107 9.13 -1.69 13.89
N VAL A 108 9.82 -0.92 13.04
CA VAL A 108 9.22 -0.43 11.80
C VAL A 108 8.98 -1.53 10.79
N ALA A 109 9.80 -2.59 10.75
CA ALA A 109 9.54 -3.78 9.94
C ALA A 109 8.25 -4.50 10.37
N THR A 110 7.98 -4.55 11.67
CA THR A 110 6.74 -5.13 12.20
C THR A 110 5.53 -4.28 11.80
N LEU A 111 5.58 -2.96 12.02
CA LEU A 111 4.51 -2.04 11.63
C LEU A 111 4.26 -2.06 10.12
N HIS A 112 5.33 -2.10 9.34
CA HIS A 112 5.29 -2.18 7.90
C HIS A 112 4.52 -3.43 7.44
N THR A 113 4.85 -4.60 8.01
CA THR A 113 4.18 -5.87 7.70
C THR A 113 2.70 -5.83 8.09
N CYS A 114 2.38 -5.30 9.27
CA CYS A 114 0.99 -5.18 9.73
C CYS A 114 0.16 -4.31 8.79
N TYR A 115 0.64 -3.11 8.45
CA TYR A 115 -0.08 -2.22 7.54
C TYR A 115 -0.15 -2.79 6.11
N GLY A 116 0.93 -3.39 5.62
CA GLY A 116 0.99 -3.99 4.29
C GLY A 116 -0.04 -5.11 4.08
N ASN A 117 -0.32 -5.91 5.11
CA ASN A 117 -1.35 -6.94 5.05
C ASN A 117 -2.76 -6.34 4.86
N GLU A 118 -3.07 -5.25 5.57
CA GLU A 118 -4.34 -4.54 5.47
C GLU A 118 -4.48 -3.82 4.12
N LEU A 119 -3.39 -3.19 3.66
CA LEU A 119 -3.33 -2.54 2.35
C LEU A 119 -3.57 -3.55 1.22
N LYS A 120 -2.96 -4.74 1.30
CA LYS A 120 -3.14 -5.80 0.31
C LYS A 120 -4.59 -6.26 0.23
N GLN A 121 -5.25 -6.43 1.38
CA GLN A 121 -6.68 -6.76 1.44
C GLN A 121 -7.52 -5.66 0.79
N PHE A 122 -7.24 -4.40 1.11
CA PHE A 122 -7.92 -3.25 0.52
C PHE A 122 -7.77 -3.20 -1.01
N ILE A 123 -6.55 -3.35 -1.54
CA ILE A 123 -6.29 -3.36 -2.99
C ILE A 123 -7.03 -4.51 -3.66
N SER A 124 -7.06 -5.70 -3.06
CA SER A 124 -7.76 -6.86 -3.62
C SER A 124 -9.28 -6.70 -3.67
N GLY A 125 -9.85 -5.83 -2.83
CA GLY A 125 -11.29 -5.55 -2.77
C GLY A 125 -11.76 -4.41 -3.68
N LEU A 126 -10.85 -3.73 -4.38
CA LEU A 126 -11.19 -2.59 -5.23
C LEU A 126 -11.54 -3.06 -6.65
N SER A 127 -12.73 -2.69 -7.12
CA SER A 127 -13.19 -2.93 -8.50
C SER A 127 -12.93 -1.74 -9.43
N GLU A 128 -12.81 -0.53 -8.88
CA GLU A 128 -12.68 0.72 -9.62
C GLU A 128 -11.74 1.69 -8.91
N LEU A 129 -11.10 2.57 -9.69
CA LEU A 129 -10.26 3.63 -9.16
C LEU A 129 -11.15 4.76 -8.61
N THR A 130 -11.24 4.84 -7.29
CA THR A 130 -11.95 5.91 -6.59
C THR A 130 -10.97 6.95 -6.04
N PRO A 131 -11.40 8.21 -5.83
CA PRO A 131 -10.57 9.21 -5.16
C PRO A 131 -10.06 8.73 -3.79
N ASP A 132 -10.88 7.99 -3.06
CA ASP A 132 -10.53 7.40 -1.77
C ASP A 132 -9.41 6.35 -1.90
N ALA A 133 -9.46 5.49 -2.92
CA ALA A 133 -8.40 4.52 -3.19
C ALA A 133 -7.06 5.22 -3.46
N VAL A 134 -7.07 6.30 -4.23
CA VAL A 134 -5.86 7.09 -4.51
C VAL A 134 -5.30 7.74 -3.24
N HIS A 135 -6.16 8.26 -2.37
CA HIS A 135 -5.73 8.81 -1.08
C HIS A 135 -5.12 7.75 -0.16
N VAL A 136 -5.67 6.53 -0.13
CA VAL A 136 -5.08 5.41 0.62
C VAL A 136 -3.70 5.05 0.08
N LEU A 137 -3.58 4.87 -1.24
CA LEU A 137 -2.32 4.46 -1.87
C LEU A 137 -1.22 5.50 -1.70
N ARG A 138 -1.53 6.80 -1.78
CA ARG A 138 -0.58 7.87 -1.47
C ARG A 138 -0.15 7.89 0.01
N ALA A 139 -1.09 7.67 0.93
CA ALA A 139 -0.77 7.63 2.35
C ALA A 139 0.12 6.41 2.68
N ALA A 140 -0.13 5.27 2.02
CA ALA A 140 0.68 4.07 2.12
C ALA A 140 2.11 4.28 1.59
N ASP A 141 2.26 4.88 0.40
CA ASP A 141 3.58 5.21 -0.18
C ASP A 141 4.39 6.13 0.74
N LYS A 142 3.75 7.15 1.30
CA LYS A 142 4.40 8.03 2.29
C LYS A 142 4.83 7.24 3.54
N LEU A 143 3.93 6.43 4.11
CA LEU A 143 4.24 5.63 5.29
C LEU A 143 5.42 4.70 5.04
N GLU A 144 5.45 4.02 3.90
CA GLU A 144 6.57 3.14 3.52
C GLU A 144 7.90 3.90 3.56
N LYS A 145 7.97 5.07 2.89
CA LYS A 145 9.18 5.90 2.84
C LYS A 145 9.62 6.31 4.24
N ASP A 146 8.69 6.73 5.09
CA ASP A 146 8.97 7.13 6.48
C ASP A 146 9.50 5.93 7.29
N LEU A 147 8.89 4.75 7.18
CA LEU A 147 9.33 3.53 7.89
C LEU A 147 10.70 3.03 7.40
N VAL A 148 10.92 3.02 6.08
CA VAL A 148 12.19 2.61 5.48
C VAL A 148 13.31 3.57 5.91
N GLN A 149 13.04 4.88 5.96
CA GLN A 149 14.01 5.85 6.45
C GLN A 149 14.44 5.54 7.89
N ILE A 150 13.49 5.25 8.78
CA ILE A 150 13.81 4.87 10.17
C ILE A 150 14.65 3.59 10.22
N ALA A 151 14.32 2.59 9.41
CA ALA A 151 15.09 1.33 9.35
C ALA A 151 16.53 1.56 8.88
N VAL A 152 16.73 2.40 7.86
CA VAL A 152 18.06 2.75 7.33
C VAL A 152 18.86 3.50 8.39
N GLU A 153 18.28 4.51 9.04
CA GLU A 153 18.95 5.28 10.09
C GLU A 153 19.35 4.43 11.30
N ASP A 154 18.54 3.44 11.68
CA ASP A 154 18.88 2.54 12.79
C ASP A 154 20.02 1.57 12.45
N SER A 155 20.27 1.37 11.15
CA SER A 155 21.22 0.38 10.63
C SER A 155 22.61 0.90 10.32
N VAL A 156 22.88 2.20 10.54
CA VAL A 156 24.14 2.86 10.20
C VAL A 156 25.36 2.15 10.83
N ASP A 157 25.21 1.65 12.05
CA ASP A 157 26.27 0.97 12.81
C ASP A 157 26.19 -0.57 12.72
N SER A 158 25.36 -1.11 11.82
CA SER A 158 25.15 -2.57 11.68
C SER A 158 26.14 -3.21 10.71
N ASP A 159 26.65 -4.39 11.05
CA ASP A 159 27.56 -5.18 10.20
C ASP A 159 26.97 -5.51 8.82
N ASP A 160 25.64 -5.67 8.74
CA ASP A 160 24.92 -5.98 7.50
C ASP A 160 24.38 -4.74 6.77
N GLY A 161 24.60 -3.53 7.33
CA GLY A 161 24.04 -2.27 6.82
C GLY A 161 22.52 -2.27 6.71
N GLY A 162 21.81 -3.02 7.56
CA GLY A 162 20.34 -3.07 7.59
C GLY A 162 19.71 -4.01 6.56
N LYS A 163 20.51 -4.75 5.79
CA LYS A 163 20.01 -5.67 4.75
C LYS A 163 19.00 -6.68 5.26
N GLY A 164 19.17 -7.21 6.48
CA GLY A 164 18.20 -8.12 7.09
C GLY A 164 16.83 -7.47 7.27
N ILE A 165 16.81 -6.29 7.89
CA ILE A 165 15.58 -5.53 8.17
C ILE A 165 14.89 -5.09 6.88
N ILE A 166 15.64 -4.57 5.90
CA ILE A 166 15.06 -4.11 4.63
C ILE A 166 14.43 -5.28 3.84
N ARG A 167 14.96 -6.50 3.97
CA ARG A 167 14.33 -7.70 3.37
C ARG A 167 12.99 -8.06 4.01
N GLU A 168 12.75 -7.68 5.26
CA GLU A 168 11.46 -7.85 5.93
C GLU A 168 10.45 -6.77 5.49
N MET A 169 10.88 -5.74 4.76
CA MET A 169 10.07 -4.61 4.30
C MET A 169 9.98 -4.57 2.76
N PRO A 170 9.35 -5.57 2.11
CA PRO A 170 9.13 -5.52 0.67
C PRO A 170 8.21 -4.34 0.32
N PRO A 171 8.44 -3.64 -0.81
CA PRO A 171 7.62 -2.48 -1.15
C PRO A 171 6.14 -2.85 -1.25
N TYR A 172 5.27 -1.94 -0.82
CA TYR A 172 3.82 -1.96 -0.93
C TYR A 172 3.33 -1.87 -2.37
N GLU A 173 4.20 -1.43 -3.28
CA GLU A 173 3.86 -1.31 -4.70
C GLU A 173 2.66 -0.37 -4.94
N ALA A 174 2.47 0.63 -4.08
CA ALA A 174 1.31 1.52 -4.13
C ALA A 174 1.20 2.26 -5.48
N GLU A 175 2.32 2.68 -6.05
CA GLU A 175 2.36 3.34 -7.37
C GLU A 175 1.96 2.38 -8.51
N THR A 176 2.43 1.13 -8.47
CA THR A 176 2.06 0.14 -9.49
C THR A 176 0.59 -0.26 -9.36
N ALA A 177 0.07 -0.33 -8.13
CA ALA A 177 -1.35 -0.55 -7.87
C ALA A 177 -2.20 0.58 -8.46
N ILE A 178 -1.81 1.85 -8.28
CA ILE A 178 -2.48 3.00 -8.93
C ILE A 178 -2.45 2.83 -10.44
N ALA A 179 -1.27 2.52 -11.02
CA ALA A 179 -1.13 2.36 -12.47
C ALA A 179 -2.04 1.24 -13.02
N ASN A 180 -2.06 0.07 -12.35
CA ASN A 180 -2.89 -1.06 -12.73
C ASN A 180 -4.38 -0.74 -12.62
N MET A 181 -4.79 0.01 -11.59
CA MET A 181 -6.17 0.46 -11.42
C MET A 181 -6.60 1.46 -12.48
N VAL A 182 -5.72 2.39 -12.89
CA VAL A 182 -5.98 3.26 -14.04
C VAL A 182 -6.18 2.40 -15.29
N LYS A 183 -5.29 1.45 -15.59
CA LYS A 183 -5.42 0.56 -16.76
C LYS A 183 -6.76 -0.19 -16.75
N MET A 184 -7.15 -0.72 -15.59
CA MET A 184 -8.42 -1.42 -15.43
C MET A 184 -9.62 -0.48 -15.60
N TRP A 185 -9.59 0.70 -14.99
CA TRP A 185 -10.64 1.70 -15.12
C TRP A 185 -10.86 2.14 -16.57
N VAL A 186 -9.76 2.41 -17.29
CA VAL A 186 -9.79 2.74 -18.73
C VAL A 186 -10.45 1.61 -19.50
N LYS A 187 -9.98 0.37 -19.31
CA LYS A 187 -10.51 -0.80 -19.99
C LYS A 187 -12.01 -0.97 -19.73
N THR A 188 -12.45 -0.90 -18.47
CA THR A 188 -13.86 -1.08 -18.11
C THR A 188 -14.74 0.01 -18.74
N ARG A 189 -14.28 1.27 -18.72
CA ARG A 189 -15.05 2.39 -19.28
C ARG A 189 -15.18 2.24 -20.80
N VAL A 190 -14.08 1.88 -21.46
CA VAL A 190 -14.04 1.55 -22.89
C VAL A 190 -14.98 0.39 -23.24
N ASP A 191 -14.86 -0.75 -22.55
CA ASP A 191 -15.63 -1.95 -22.84
C ASP A 191 -17.14 -1.69 -22.63
N ARG A 192 -17.50 -0.90 -21.61
CA ARG A 192 -18.90 -0.50 -21.36
C ARG A 192 -19.45 0.33 -22.50
N ASN A 193 -18.68 1.30 -23.01
CA ASN A 193 -19.11 2.14 -24.13
C ASN A 193 -19.30 1.31 -25.39
N LEU A 194 -18.36 0.41 -25.69
CA LEU A 194 -18.46 -0.52 -26.82
C LEU A 194 -19.69 -1.45 -26.75
N GLN A 195 -20.14 -1.81 -25.54
CA GLN A 195 -21.31 -2.69 -25.36
C GLN A 195 -22.66 -1.97 -25.39
N GLN A 196 -22.70 -0.69 -24.99
CA GLN A 196 -23.96 0.08 -24.91
C GLN A 196 -24.38 0.68 -26.25
N GLU A 197 -23.49 0.70 -27.22
CA GLU A 197 -23.68 1.40 -28.48
C GLU A 197 -24.43 0.55 -29.51
N ILE A 198 -25.62 1.02 -29.92
CA ILE A 198 -26.45 0.37 -30.94
C ILE A 198 -26.04 0.93 -32.31
N TRP A 199 -25.23 0.18 -33.05
CA TRP A 199 -24.80 0.57 -34.38
C TRP A 199 -25.96 0.54 -35.38
N ASN A 200 -26.37 1.72 -35.85
CA ASN A 200 -27.29 1.84 -36.98
C ASN A 200 -26.79 2.90 -37.98
N PRO A 201 -26.10 2.49 -39.06
CA PRO A 201 -25.58 3.38 -40.10
C PRO A 201 -26.67 4.20 -40.80
N GLN A 202 -27.91 3.68 -40.83
CA GLN A 202 -29.04 4.29 -41.54
C GLN A 202 -29.92 5.17 -40.64
N ALA A 203 -29.58 5.32 -39.35
CA ALA A 203 -30.40 6.07 -38.41
C ALA A 203 -30.34 7.59 -38.60
N ASN A 204 -29.36 8.13 -39.34
CA ASN A 204 -29.12 9.57 -39.41
C ASN A 204 -29.28 10.17 -40.80
N LYS A 205 -29.91 11.35 -40.87
CA LYS A 205 -30.05 12.16 -42.09
C LYS A 205 -28.80 12.98 -42.42
N GLU A 206 -27.92 13.16 -41.43
CA GLU A 206 -26.59 13.73 -41.60
C GLU A 206 -25.60 12.59 -41.89
N LYS A 207 -24.61 12.80 -42.75
CA LYS A 207 -23.67 11.77 -43.25
C LYS A 207 -22.70 11.20 -42.18
N LEU A 208 -23.06 11.26 -40.91
CA LEU A 208 -22.30 10.80 -39.75
C LEU A 208 -23.19 9.86 -38.92
N ALA A 209 -22.65 8.67 -38.61
CA ALA A 209 -23.32 7.74 -37.72
C ALA A 209 -23.43 8.38 -36.31
N PRO A 210 -24.57 8.23 -35.60
CA PRO A 210 -24.73 8.75 -34.23
C PRO A 210 -23.61 8.26 -33.28
N SER A 211 -23.14 7.04 -33.52
CA SER A 211 -22.00 6.42 -32.85
C SER A 211 -20.71 7.25 -32.97
N ALA A 212 -20.41 7.79 -34.16
CA ALA A 212 -19.22 8.62 -34.37
C ALA A 212 -19.23 9.92 -33.56
N VAL A 213 -20.43 10.42 -33.24
CA VAL A 213 -20.63 11.66 -32.48
C VAL A 213 -20.43 11.42 -30.98
N GLU A 214 -20.62 10.20 -30.47
CA GLU A 214 -20.49 9.87 -29.05
C GLU A 214 -19.07 9.41 -28.66
N VAL A 215 -18.34 8.76 -29.56
CA VAL A 215 -16.99 8.23 -29.27
C VAL A 215 -15.97 9.31 -28.92
N LEU A 216 -16.00 10.47 -29.59
CA LEU A 216 -15.06 11.56 -29.32
C LEU A 216 -15.31 12.22 -27.93
N PRO A 217 -16.53 12.61 -27.54
CA PRO A 217 -16.83 13.09 -26.19
C PRO A 217 -16.46 12.10 -25.10
N ILE A 218 -16.66 10.80 -25.34
CA ILE A 218 -16.26 9.74 -24.41
C ILE A 218 -14.74 9.72 -24.20
N LEU A 219 -13.97 9.88 -25.27
CA LEU A 219 -12.52 9.95 -25.22
C LEU A 219 -12.06 11.17 -24.41
N ASP A 220 -12.69 12.32 -24.69
CA ASP A 220 -12.40 13.60 -24.05
C ASP A 220 -12.73 13.56 -22.55
N GLU A 221 -13.92 13.05 -22.18
CA GLU A 221 -14.32 12.87 -20.78
C GLU A 221 -13.39 11.89 -20.04
N THR A 222 -12.87 10.88 -20.73
CA THR A 222 -11.92 9.91 -20.16
C THR A 222 -10.56 10.54 -19.90
N LEU A 223 -10.07 11.39 -20.82
CA LEU A 223 -8.83 12.15 -20.65
C LEU A 223 -8.98 13.20 -19.54
N ASP A 224 -10.07 13.95 -19.53
CA ASP A 224 -10.36 14.92 -18.47
C ASP A 224 -10.44 14.24 -17.11
N SER A 225 -11.21 13.14 -17.00
CA SER A 225 -11.30 12.35 -15.78
C SER A 225 -9.93 11.85 -15.34
N TYR A 226 -9.10 11.39 -16.27
CA TYR A 226 -7.75 10.93 -15.98
C TYR A 226 -6.90 12.05 -15.38
N PHE A 227 -6.81 13.22 -16.00
CA PHE A 227 -6.00 14.33 -15.49
C PHE A 227 -6.51 14.91 -14.17
N GLN A 228 -7.81 14.78 -13.88
CA GLN A 228 -8.40 15.15 -12.59
C GLN A 228 -8.05 14.16 -11.46
N LEU A 229 -7.58 12.95 -11.77
CA LEU A 229 -7.13 12.02 -10.75
C LEU A 229 -5.90 12.60 -10.05
N PRO A 230 -5.84 12.58 -8.70
CA PRO A 230 -4.67 13.03 -7.98
C PRO A 230 -3.59 11.94 -8.09
N ILE A 231 -2.89 11.86 -9.23
CA ILE A 231 -1.82 10.88 -9.47
C ILE A 231 -0.51 11.64 -9.71
N PRO A 232 0.58 11.36 -8.95
CA PRO A 232 1.87 12.02 -9.16
C PRO A 232 2.53 11.64 -10.50
N MET A 233 2.24 10.45 -11.02
CA MET A 233 2.88 9.82 -12.19
C MET A 233 2.00 9.82 -13.45
N HIS A 234 1.20 10.87 -13.67
CA HIS A 234 0.45 11.04 -14.93
C HIS A 234 1.30 10.75 -16.18
N PRO A 235 2.54 11.25 -16.32
CA PRO A 235 3.34 10.98 -17.51
C PRO A 235 3.70 9.50 -17.72
N ALA A 236 3.87 8.72 -16.65
CA ALA A 236 4.27 7.32 -16.75
C ALA A 236 3.10 6.39 -17.10
N CYS A 237 1.88 6.75 -16.70
CA CYS A 237 0.67 5.98 -16.97
C CYS A 237 -0.02 6.40 -18.29
N LEU A 238 0.31 7.57 -18.83
CA LEU A 238 -0.25 8.10 -20.07
C LEU A 238 -0.04 7.17 -21.29
N PRO A 239 1.12 6.53 -21.53
CA PRO A 239 1.30 5.64 -22.67
C PRO A 239 0.35 4.44 -22.65
N ASP A 240 0.09 3.88 -21.47
CA ASP A 240 -0.85 2.77 -21.31
C ASP A 240 -2.30 3.22 -21.56
N LEU A 241 -2.66 4.42 -21.09
CA LEU A 241 -3.95 5.05 -21.39
C LEU A 241 -4.12 5.24 -22.90
N MET A 242 -3.15 5.86 -23.56
CA MET A 242 -3.18 6.10 -25.02
C MET A 242 -3.26 4.79 -25.81
N THR A 243 -2.53 3.75 -25.40
CA THR A 243 -2.60 2.42 -26.01
C THR A 243 -3.99 1.78 -25.82
N GLY A 244 -4.62 2.00 -24.67
CA GLY A 244 -6.01 1.60 -24.42
C GLY A 244 -6.96 2.29 -25.38
N LEU A 245 -6.91 3.63 -25.44
CA LEU A 245 -7.76 4.45 -26.31
C LEU A 245 -7.59 4.12 -27.81
N ASP A 246 -6.36 3.92 -28.27
CA ASP A 246 -6.05 3.51 -29.64
C ASP A 246 -6.74 2.19 -30.02
N LYS A 247 -6.69 1.19 -29.14
CA LYS A 247 -7.40 -0.09 -29.36
C LYS A 247 -8.92 0.08 -29.44
N CYS A 248 -9.50 1.05 -28.74
CA CYS A 248 -10.92 1.36 -28.82
C CYS A 248 -11.30 1.91 -30.19
N LEU A 249 -10.50 2.87 -30.67
CA LEU A 249 -10.70 3.49 -31.98
C LEU A 249 -10.50 2.47 -33.10
N LEU A 250 -9.48 1.61 -33.00
CA LEU A 250 -9.30 0.51 -33.93
C LEU A 250 -10.48 -0.47 -33.92
N HIS A 251 -11.03 -0.79 -32.75
CA HIS A 251 -12.21 -1.62 -32.64
C HIS A 251 -13.44 -0.97 -33.30
N TYR A 252 -13.66 0.32 -33.04
CA TYR A 252 -14.70 1.13 -33.69
C TYR A 252 -14.60 1.06 -35.21
N ILE A 253 -13.40 1.33 -35.75
CA ILE A 253 -13.13 1.29 -37.19
C ILE A 253 -13.45 -0.10 -37.76
N SER A 254 -12.98 -1.16 -37.10
CA SER A 254 -13.20 -2.55 -37.54
C SER A 254 -14.69 -2.89 -37.63
N LYS A 255 -15.50 -2.43 -36.67
CA LYS A 255 -16.95 -2.65 -36.66
C LYS A 255 -17.65 -1.86 -37.75
N THR A 256 -17.31 -0.58 -37.92
CA THR A 256 -17.88 0.25 -39.00
C THR A 256 -17.58 -0.30 -40.39
N ASN A 257 -16.37 -0.81 -40.62
CA ASN A 257 -15.94 -1.31 -41.93
C ASN A 257 -16.79 -2.51 -42.40
N VAL A 258 -17.15 -3.41 -41.48
CA VAL A 258 -18.04 -4.56 -41.78
C VAL A 258 -19.39 -4.11 -42.34
N TYR A 259 -19.96 -3.03 -41.80
CA TYR A 259 -21.23 -2.49 -42.29
C TYR A 259 -21.10 -1.75 -43.62
N CYS A 260 -19.96 -1.10 -43.87
CA CYS A 260 -19.69 -0.47 -45.17
C CYS A 260 -19.48 -1.50 -46.29
N THR A 261 -18.92 -2.67 -45.99
CA THR A 261 -18.70 -3.75 -46.99
C THR A 261 -19.93 -4.60 -47.29
N LEU A 262 -21.04 -4.39 -46.57
CA LEU A 262 -22.31 -5.10 -46.81
C LEU A 262 -23.24 -4.36 -47.78
N GLU A 263 -22.82 -3.20 -48.31
CA GLU A 263 -23.58 -2.38 -49.26
C GLU A 263 -23.07 -2.47 -50.73
N ASP A 264 -22.12 -3.37 -51.04
CA ASP A 264 -21.74 -3.76 -52.42
C ASP A 264 -22.25 -5.17 -52.78
#